data_AF-A0A6P0LKZ4-F1
#
_entry.id   AF-A0A6P0LKZ4-F1
#
_cell.length_a   1.000
_cell.length_b   1.000
_cell.length_c   1.000
_cell.angle_alpha   90.00
_cell.angle_beta   90.00
_cell.angle_gamma   90.00
#
_symmetry.space_group_name_H-M   'P 1'
#
loop_
_entity.id
_entity.type
_entity.pdbx_description
1 polymer ?
#
loop_
_entity_poly.entity_id
_entity_poly.type
_entity_poly.pdbx_seq_one_letter_code
_entity_poly.pdbx_strand_id
1 'polypeptide(L)'
;MSNTFIPTGETLTDPVVLPGVGDSLTVFGTLDVDGSAVDITGTNASIFNAETGTIDGSFNGVNFVNGGVSSGILTNQGLITSDSRPVNIGGQNIRVDNLAQIISSASPRDGVVYADQTATSYNIFNGPDAVIDVGEGNDGDAISLQLGANVTGSVVNQGTVIGRGVPVGNNQATAIRLRQGTDIGGADVSVFNGDIVNEGTLISETDSGILIESGVELNGTIVNNGTIDGAFNGVSF
;
A
#
# COMPACT_ATOMS: atom_id res chain seq x y z
N MET A 1 -13.14 -11.20 -18.11
CA MET A 1 -13.89 -9.99 -17.75
C MET A 1 -15.19 -10.38 -17.07
N SER A 2 -15.08 -10.70 -15.79
CA SER A 2 -16.16 -10.70 -14.83
C SER A 2 -16.36 -9.29 -14.27
N ASN A 3 -17.55 -9.00 -13.77
CA ASN A 3 -17.84 -7.78 -13.02
C ASN A 3 -18.60 -8.16 -11.76
N THR A 4 -18.00 -7.91 -10.61
CA THR A 4 -18.55 -8.19 -9.28
C THR A 4 -19.02 -6.89 -8.67
N PHE A 5 -20.23 -6.87 -8.12
CA PHE A 5 -20.84 -5.68 -7.52
C PHE A 5 -21.39 -6.03 -6.14
N ILE A 6 -20.98 -5.27 -5.12
CA ILE A 6 -21.48 -5.39 -3.74
C ILE A 6 -22.32 -4.14 -3.44
N PRO A 7 -23.66 -4.24 -3.35
CA PRO A 7 -24.55 -3.10 -3.12
C PRO A 7 -24.43 -2.51 -1.72
N THR A 8 -24.86 -1.26 -1.55
CA THR A 8 -25.01 -0.64 -0.23
C THR A 8 -25.91 -1.50 0.69
N GLY A 9 -25.46 -1.71 1.91
CA GLY A 9 -26.20 -2.47 2.93
C GLY A 9 -26.05 -3.99 2.84
N GLU A 10 -25.37 -4.50 1.82
CA GLU A 10 -24.99 -5.91 1.73
C GLU A 10 -23.60 -6.13 2.37
N THR A 11 -23.46 -7.27 3.04
CA THR A 11 -22.17 -7.75 3.57
C THR A 11 -21.85 -9.08 2.90
N LEU A 12 -20.70 -9.16 2.25
CA LEU A 12 -20.14 -10.40 1.73
C LEU A 12 -18.98 -10.85 2.63
N THR A 13 -18.99 -12.12 3.01
CA THR A 13 -17.94 -12.72 3.86
C THR A 13 -17.04 -13.70 3.13
N ASP A 14 -17.35 -13.98 1.85
CA ASP A 14 -16.53 -14.79 0.99
C ASP A 14 -15.54 -13.90 0.20
N PRO A 15 -14.30 -14.36 -0.02
CA PRO A 15 -13.32 -13.61 -0.78
C PRO A 15 -13.74 -13.40 -2.24
N VAL A 16 -13.42 -12.24 -2.79
CA VAL A 16 -13.56 -11.95 -4.21
C VAL A 16 -12.23 -12.23 -4.92
N VAL A 17 -12.23 -13.14 -5.88
CA VAL A 17 -11.06 -13.43 -6.71
C VAL A 17 -11.25 -12.87 -8.12
N LEU A 18 -10.26 -12.13 -8.61
CA LEU A 18 -10.22 -11.55 -9.96
C LEU A 18 -9.09 -12.21 -10.79
N PRO A 19 -9.35 -13.40 -11.40
CA PRO A 19 -8.33 -14.16 -12.12
C PRO A 19 -8.25 -13.81 -13.61
N GLY A 20 -9.30 -13.23 -14.18
CA GLY A 20 -9.39 -12.93 -15.59
C GLY A 20 -8.72 -11.61 -15.97
N VAL A 21 -8.41 -11.47 -17.27
CA VAL A 21 -7.99 -10.19 -17.82
C VAL A 21 -9.17 -9.21 -17.79
N GLY A 22 -8.95 -8.04 -17.20
CA GLY A 22 -9.95 -6.97 -17.15
C GLY A 22 -11.09 -7.22 -16.17
N ASP A 23 -10.97 -8.19 -15.26
CA ASP A 23 -11.98 -8.45 -14.24
C ASP A 23 -12.14 -7.23 -13.32
N SER A 24 -13.37 -6.98 -12.86
CA SER A 24 -13.69 -5.77 -12.11
C SER A 24 -14.51 -6.05 -10.84
N LEU A 25 -14.28 -5.22 -9.83
CA LEU A 25 -15.01 -5.22 -8.57
C LEU A 25 -15.45 -3.78 -8.24
N THR A 26 -16.71 -3.63 -7.87
CA THR A 26 -17.26 -2.39 -7.33
C THR A 26 -17.93 -2.65 -5.98
N VAL A 27 -17.52 -1.90 -4.95
CA VAL A 27 -17.98 -2.09 -3.56
C VAL A 27 -18.68 -0.83 -3.06
N PHE A 28 -19.98 -0.94 -2.80
CA PHE A 28 -20.79 0.07 -2.08
C PHE A 28 -21.24 -0.45 -0.70
N GLY A 29 -21.21 -1.76 -0.48
CA GLY A 29 -21.51 -2.40 0.80
C GLY A 29 -20.24 -2.74 1.58
N THR A 30 -20.24 -3.89 2.22
CA THR A 30 -19.12 -4.38 3.01
C THR A 30 -18.61 -5.71 2.46
N LEU A 31 -17.30 -5.82 2.33
CA LEU A 31 -16.59 -7.09 2.21
C LEU A 31 -15.84 -7.28 3.52
N ASP A 32 -16.18 -8.33 4.29
CA ASP A 32 -15.62 -8.62 5.62
C ASP A 32 -15.22 -10.10 5.66
N VAL A 33 -13.95 -10.37 5.39
CA VAL A 33 -13.48 -11.71 5.03
C VAL A 33 -12.40 -12.19 5.99
N ASP A 34 -12.53 -13.43 6.48
CA ASP A 34 -11.44 -14.12 7.17
C ASP A 34 -10.40 -14.61 6.13
N GLY A 35 -9.45 -13.74 5.81
CA GLY A 35 -8.41 -13.95 4.81
C GLY A 35 -8.10 -12.69 4.01
N SER A 36 -7.70 -12.86 2.74
CA SER A 36 -7.66 -11.75 1.79
C SER A 36 -9.08 -11.45 1.32
N ALA A 37 -9.56 -10.22 1.47
CA ALA A 37 -10.91 -9.86 1.03
C ALA A 37 -11.01 -9.85 -0.49
N VAL A 38 -10.02 -9.25 -1.18
CA VAL A 38 -9.91 -9.26 -2.63
C VAL A 38 -8.56 -9.81 -3.07
N ASP A 39 -8.55 -10.86 -3.89
CA ASP A 39 -7.35 -11.41 -4.52
C ASP A 39 -7.34 -11.17 -6.02
N ILE A 40 -6.34 -10.44 -6.50
CA ILE A 40 -6.10 -10.21 -7.93
C ILE A 40 -4.96 -11.12 -8.38
N THR A 41 -5.30 -12.13 -9.17
CA THR A 41 -4.33 -13.05 -9.81
C THR A 41 -4.21 -12.82 -11.31
N GLY A 42 -5.21 -12.17 -11.92
CA GLY A 42 -5.22 -11.78 -13.32
C GLY A 42 -4.52 -10.45 -13.61
N THR A 43 -4.72 -9.94 -14.82
CA THR A 43 -4.12 -8.68 -15.27
C THR A 43 -5.19 -7.65 -15.64
N ASN A 44 -4.84 -6.38 -15.52
CA ASN A 44 -5.68 -5.22 -15.81
C ASN A 44 -6.99 -5.21 -15.01
N ALA A 45 -6.96 -5.67 -13.76
CA ALA A 45 -8.12 -5.63 -12.89
C ALA A 45 -8.53 -4.18 -12.57
N SER A 46 -9.81 -3.94 -12.34
CA SER A 46 -10.34 -2.62 -11.93
C SER A 46 -11.15 -2.77 -10.65
N ILE A 47 -10.66 -2.17 -9.58
CA ILE A 47 -11.31 -2.22 -8.26
C ILE A 47 -11.71 -0.80 -7.89
N PHE A 48 -13.00 -0.61 -7.60
CA PHE A 48 -13.56 0.65 -7.14
C PHE A 48 -14.28 0.43 -5.81
N ASN A 49 -13.71 0.97 -4.72
CA ASN A 49 -14.37 1.03 -3.43
C ASN A 49 -15.05 2.39 -3.30
N ALA A 50 -16.38 2.43 -3.29
CA ALA A 50 -17.14 3.67 -3.25
C ALA A 50 -17.08 4.31 -1.85
N GLU A 51 -17.58 5.55 -1.72
CA GLU A 51 -17.61 6.29 -0.45
C GLU A 51 -18.28 5.57 0.73
N THR A 52 -19.24 4.69 0.43
CA THR A 52 -19.95 3.86 1.43
C THR A 52 -19.34 2.47 1.59
N GLY A 53 -18.39 2.12 0.73
CA GLY A 53 -17.78 0.82 0.65
C GLY A 53 -16.76 0.58 1.76
N THR A 54 -16.78 -0.63 2.32
CA THR A 54 -15.75 -1.13 3.22
C THR A 54 -15.18 -2.43 2.66
N ILE A 55 -13.85 -2.51 2.56
CA ILE A 55 -13.12 -3.72 2.25
C ILE A 55 -12.26 -4.06 3.46
N ASP A 56 -12.61 -5.12 4.18
CA ASP A 56 -11.94 -5.61 5.37
C ASP A 56 -11.54 -7.08 5.17
N GLY A 57 -10.27 -7.37 5.37
CA GLY A 57 -9.76 -8.74 5.33
C GLY A 57 -8.80 -8.99 6.48
N SER A 58 -9.00 -10.07 7.24
CA SER A 58 -8.13 -10.42 8.37
C SER A 58 -6.66 -10.63 7.96
N PHE A 59 -6.39 -10.96 6.69
CA PHE A 59 -5.03 -11.10 6.16
C PHE A 59 -4.62 -9.97 5.21
N ASN A 60 -5.43 -9.66 4.20
CA ASN A 60 -5.27 -8.45 3.38
C ASN A 60 -6.63 -7.86 3.01
N GLY A 61 -6.74 -6.53 2.92
CA GLY A 61 -7.93 -5.90 2.33
C GLY A 61 -7.97 -6.14 0.82
N VAL A 62 -7.01 -5.57 0.09
CA VAL A 62 -6.82 -5.77 -1.35
C VAL A 62 -5.44 -6.34 -1.63
N ASN A 63 -5.39 -7.50 -2.29
CA ASN A 63 -4.16 -8.23 -2.58
C ASN A 63 -3.94 -8.39 -4.08
N PHE A 64 -3.05 -7.59 -4.65
CA PHE A 64 -2.41 -7.92 -5.92
C PHE A 64 -1.36 -9.00 -5.64
N VAL A 65 -1.65 -10.23 -6.06
CA VAL A 65 -0.88 -11.41 -5.63
C VAL A 65 0.59 -11.33 -6.07
N ASN A 66 1.49 -11.72 -5.17
CA ASN A 66 2.93 -11.79 -5.42
C ASN A 66 3.27 -12.73 -6.58
N GLY A 67 4.44 -12.52 -7.18
CA GLY A 67 4.93 -13.26 -8.34
C GLY A 67 5.06 -12.42 -9.62
N GLY A 68 4.84 -11.10 -9.54
CA GLY A 68 5.14 -10.17 -10.62
C GLY A 68 4.11 -10.10 -11.75
N VAL A 69 3.04 -10.91 -11.72
CA VAL A 69 2.06 -11.02 -12.81
C VAL A 69 0.85 -10.13 -12.61
N SER A 70 0.29 -10.06 -11.40
CA SER A 70 -0.98 -9.36 -11.16
C SER A 70 -0.88 -7.88 -11.55
N SER A 71 -1.92 -7.32 -12.17
CA SER A 71 -1.92 -5.89 -12.53
C SER A 71 -3.30 -5.28 -12.45
N GLY A 72 -3.38 -3.96 -12.30
CA GLY A 72 -4.66 -3.27 -12.29
C GLY A 72 -4.65 -1.92 -11.60
N ILE A 73 -5.85 -1.39 -11.40
CA ILE A 73 -6.11 -0.13 -10.74
C ILE A 73 -7.02 -0.38 -9.54
N LEU A 74 -6.60 0.13 -8.38
CA LEU A 74 -7.41 0.25 -7.18
C LEU A 74 -7.73 1.73 -6.98
N THR A 75 -9.00 2.09 -7.04
CA THR A 75 -9.49 3.42 -6.65
C THR A 75 -10.32 3.28 -5.38
N ASN A 76 -9.85 3.87 -4.30
CA ASN A 76 -10.53 3.85 -3.01
C ASN A 76 -11.14 5.22 -2.68
N GLN A 77 -12.46 5.27 -2.50
CA GLN A 77 -13.20 6.40 -1.96
C GLN A 77 -13.86 6.09 -0.62
N GLY A 78 -13.77 4.84 -0.14
CA GLY A 78 -14.30 4.41 1.15
C GLY A 78 -13.21 4.00 2.14
N LEU A 79 -13.46 2.95 2.91
CA LEU A 79 -12.51 2.36 3.84
C LEU A 79 -11.94 1.05 3.29
N ILE A 80 -10.61 0.92 3.31
CA ILE A 80 -9.91 -0.36 3.19
C ILE A 80 -9.15 -0.59 4.49
N THR A 81 -9.38 -1.74 5.12
CA THR A 81 -8.75 -2.13 6.38
C THR A 81 -8.35 -3.60 6.39
N SER A 82 -7.52 -3.96 7.37
CA SER A 82 -7.02 -5.32 7.60
C SER A 82 -6.28 -5.38 8.92
N ASP A 83 -6.31 -6.56 9.57
CA ASP A 83 -5.47 -6.86 10.72
C ASP A 83 -4.00 -7.09 10.34
N SER A 84 -3.68 -7.16 9.03
CA SER A 84 -2.33 -7.45 8.55
C SER A 84 -1.83 -6.49 7.45
N ARG A 85 -2.48 -6.42 6.28
CA ARG A 85 -2.09 -5.46 5.23
C ARG A 85 -3.33 -4.99 4.47
N PRO A 86 -3.83 -3.78 4.73
CA PRO A 86 -4.93 -3.23 3.96
C PRO A 86 -4.70 -3.29 2.44
N VAL A 87 -3.49 -3.01 1.95
CA VAL A 87 -3.14 -3.18 0.53
C VAL A 87 -1.79 -3.90 0.35
N ASN A 88 -1.78 -4.97 -0.45
CA ASN A 88 -0.58 -5.68 -0.90
C ASN A 88 -0.39 -5.51 -2.43
N ILE A 89 0.83 -5.14 -2.84
CA ILE A 89 1.25 -4.92 -4.22
C ILE A 89 2.32 -5.96 -4.57
N GLY A 90 1.93 -7.03 -5.26
CA GLY A 90 2.82 -8.14 -5.61
C GLY A 90 3.21 -8.24 -7.09
N GLY A 91 2.63 -7.42 -7.96
CA GLY A 91 2.72 -7.57 -9.41
C GLY A 91 3.29 -6.37 -10.18
N GLN A 92 2.72 -6.07 -11.33
CA GLN A 92 3.25 -5.06 -12.25
C GLN A 92 2.18 -4.07 -12.71
N ASN A 93 2.59 -2.86 -13.06
CA ASN A 93 1.72 -1.80 -13.56
C ASN A 93 0.48 -1.57 -12.66
N ILE A 94 0.70 -1.56 -11.35
CA ILE A 94 -0.37 -1.38 -10.37
C ILE A 94 -0.52 0.11 -10.05
N ARG A 95 -1.75 0.61 -10.03
CA ARG A 95 -2.07 1.96 -9.56
C ARG A 95 -2.97 1.87 -8.34
N VAL A 96 -2.57 2.52 -7.25
CA VAL A 96 -3.37 2.68 -6.04
C VAL A 96 -3.70 4.17 -5.91
N ASP A 97 -4.97 4.51 -6.13
CA ASP A 97 -5.52 5.84 -5.91
C ASP A 97 -6.35 5.83 -4.63
N ASN A 98 -5.75 6.25 -3.52
CA ASN A 98 -6.47 6.48 -2.28
C ASN A 98 -7.05 7.89 -2.27
N LEU A 99 -8.37 8.00 -2.21
CA LEU A 99 -9.13 9.24 -2.11
C LEU A 99 -9.91 9.33 -0.78
N ALA A 100 -9.72 8.35 0.11
CA ALA A 100 -10.34 8.29 1.43
C ALA A 100 -9.41 7.56 2.41
N GLN A 101 -9.81 6.42 2.98
CA GLN A 101 -9.08 5.80 4.09
C GLN A 101 -8.53 4.42 3.73
N ILE A 102 -7.23 4.24 3.94
CA ILE A 102 -6.58 2.93 4.03
C ILE A 102 -5.93 2.85 5.41
N ILE A 103 -6.52 2.08 6.31
CA ILE A 103 -6.13 2.09 7.73
C ILE A 103 -5.96 0.65 8.22
N SER A 104 -4.95 0.36 9.03
CA SER A 104 -4.84 -0.96 9.68
C SER A 104 -5.73 -1.05 10.92
N SER A 105 -6.41 -2.17 11.13
CA SER A 105 -7.15 -2.46 12.38
C SER A 105 -6.25 -3.05 13.48
N ALA A 106 -5.07 -3.57 13.11
CA ALA A 106 -4.03 -4.05 14.02
C ALA A 106 -2.63 -3.72 13.47
N SER A 107 -1.57 -3.95 14.24
CA SER A 107 -0.17 -3.77 13.80
C SER A 107 0.10 -4.55 12.50
N PRO A 108 0.32 -3.87 11.36
CA PRO A 108 0.46 -4.54 10.08
C PRO A 108 1.76 -5.36 10.01
N ARG A 109 1.77 -6.42 9.20
CA ARG A 109 2.93 -7.32 9.10
C ARG A 109 4.19 -6.61 8.58
N ASP A 110 4.02 -5.83 7.51
CA ASP A 110 5.11 -5.13 6.81
C ASP A 110 4.64 -3.77 6.24
N GLY A 111 3.62 -3.20 6.87
CA GLY A 111 3.05 -1.91 6.55
C GLY A 111 1.63 -1.95 5.97
N VAL A 112 0.96 -0.78 6.02
CA VAL A 112 -0.45 -0.61 5.63
C VAL A 112 -0.63 -0.80 4.12
N VAL A 113 0.19 -0.11 3.35
CA VAL A 113 0.38 -0.34 1.92
C VAL A 113 1.77 -0.94 1.73
N TYR A 114 1.81 -2.19 1.31
CA TYR A 114 3.04 -2.95 1.16
C TYR A 114 3.28 -3.33 -0.30
N ALA A 115 4.52 -3.17 -0.77
CA ALA A 115 4.97 -3.78 -2.02
C ALA A 115 5.96 -4.92 -1.73
N ASP A 116 5.75 -6.05 -2.40
CA ASP A 116 6.65 -7.20 -2.34
C ASP A 116 7.82 -7.05 -3.34
N GLN A 117 8.94 -7.69 -3.05
CA GLN A 117 10.12 -7.71 -3.92
C GLN A 117 9.83 -8.22 -5.36
N THR A 118 8.75 -8.98 -5.58
CA THR A 118 8.36 -9.39 -6.95
C THR A 118 7.66 -8.28 -7.72
N ALA A 119 7.24 -7.19 -7.07
CA ALA A 119 6.58 -6.09 -7.72
C ALA A 119 7.56 -5.27 -8.56
N THR A 120 7.25 -5.06 -9.83
CA THR A 120 8.18 -4.43 -10.79
C THR A 120 7.79 -3.02 -11.17
N SER A 121 6.49 -2.69 -11.09
CA SER A 121 6.04 -1.31 -11.26
C SER A 121 4.73 -0.97 -10.57
N TYR A 122 4.70 0.20 -9.92
CA TYR A 122 3.51 0.69 -9.23
C TYR A 122 3.51 2.21 -9.04
N ASN A 123 2.32 2.81 -8.96
CA ASN A 123 2.13 4.20 -8.57
C ASN A 123 1.14 4.28 -7.42
N ILE A 124 1.54 4.91 -6.32
CA ILE A 124 0.70 5.14 -5.15
C ILE A 124 0.38 6.62 -5.08
N PHE A 125 -0.90 6.96 -5.11
CA PHE A 125 -1.40 8.31 -4.95
C PHE A 125 -2.31 8.36 -3.72
N ASN A 126 -1.98 9.23 -2.77
CA ASN A 126 -2.83 9.55 -1.62
C ASN A 126 -3.37 10.98 -1.78
N GLY A 127 -4.66 11.12 -2.05
CA GLY A 127 -5.30 12.39 -2.37
C GLY A 127 -5.40 13.38 -1.20
N PRO A 128 -5.83 14.64 -1.44
CA PRO A 128 -5.74 15.73 -0.48
C PRO A 128 -6.43 15.49 0.88
N ASP A 129 -7.59 14.82 0.85
CA ASP A 129 -8.38 14.49 2.06
C ASP A 129 -8.19 13.03 2.50
N ALA A 130 -7.27 12.32 1.84
CA ALA A 130 -7.06 10.90 2.03
C ALA A 130 -6.02 10.60 3.12
N VAL A 131 -6.19 9.45 3.78
CA VAL A 131 -5.37 9.00 4.89
C VAL A 131 -4.87 7.57 4.62
N ILE A 132 -3.57 7.37 4.76
CA ILE A 132 -2.94 6.05 4.92
C ILE A 132 -2.35 6.01 6.33
N ASP A 133 -2.87 5.15 7.19
CA ASP A 133 -2.56 5.18 8.63
C ASP A 133 -2.46 3.77 9.22
N VAL A 134 -1.43 3.55 10.03
CA VAL A 134 -1.23 2.31 10.80
C VAL A 134 -2.31 2.10 11.86
N GLY A 135 -3.00 3.17 12.28
CA GLY A 135 -4.07 3.13 13.27
C GLY A 135 -3.55 3.38 14.69
N GLU A 136 -4.26 4.21 15.45
CA GLU A 136 -3.83 4.57 16.81
C GLU A 136 -3.65 3.33 17.70
N GLY A 137 -2.50 3.26 18.39
CA GLY A 137 -2.15 2.14 19.26
C GLY A 137 -1.52 0.93 18.55
N ASN A 138 -1.39 0.98 17.22
CA ASN A 138 -0.70 -0.05 16.44
C ASN A 138 0.75 0.35 16.12
N ASP A 139 1.56 -0.65 15.80
CA ASP A 139 2.98 -0.54 15.48
C ASP A 139 3.21 -0.92 14.01
N GLY A 140 3.74 -0.01 13.19
CA GLY A 140 3.90 -0.32 11.77
C GLY A 140 4.38 0.80 10.87
N ASP A 141 4.87 0.42 9.69
CA ASP A 141 5.10 1.36 8.60
C ASP A 141 3.77 1.69 7.90
N ALA A 142 3.56 2.92 7.44
CA ALA A 142 2.37 3.22 6.63
C ALA A 142 2.55 2.70 5.20
N ILE A 143 3.59 3.15 4.51
CA ILE A 143 3.96 2.66 3.18
C ILE A 143 5.33 2.01 3.27
N SER A 144 5.42 0.70 3.04
CA SER A 144 6.68 -0.04 3.06
C SER A 144 6.87 -0.82 1.76
N LEU A 145 7.90 -0.43 1.02
CA LEU A 145 8.18 -0.90 -0.32
C LEU A 145 9.41 -1.81 -0.27
N GLN A 146 9.18 -3.12 -0.27
CA GLN A 146 10.24 -4.10 -0.46
C GLN A 146 10.55 -4.21 -1.95
N LEU A 147 11.79 -3.97 -2.32
CA LEU A 147 12.20 -3.80 -3.71
C LEU A 147 12.89 -5.04 -4.25
N GLY A 148 12.59 -5.40 -5.49
CA GLY A 148 13.45 -6.28 -6.29
C GLY A 148 14.76 -5.59 -6.70
N ALA A 149 15.47 -6.15 -7.68
CA ALA A 149 16.71 -5.57 -8.19
C ALA A 149 16.51 -4.17 -8.80
N ASN A 150 15.41 -4.00 -9.55
CA ASN A 150 15.12 -2.78 -10.27
C ASN A 150 13.60 -2.63 -10.38
N VAL A 151 13.06 -1.59 -9.76
CA VAL A 151 11.63 -1.32 -9.66
C VAL A 151 11.36 0.08 -10.20
N THR A 152 10.30 0.25 -10.98
CA THR A 152 9.84 1.59 -11.42
C THR A 152 8.62 1.98 -10.60
N GLY A 153 8.60 3.13 -9.96
CA GLY A 153 7.38 3.54 -9.29
C GLY A 153 7.29 5.00 -8.91
N SER A 154 6.24 5.35 -8.18
CA SER A 154 6.11 6.65 -7.55
C SER A 154 5.23 6.58 -6.31
N VAL A 155 5.52 7.46 -5.35
CA VAL A 155 4.63 7.76 -4.23
C VAL A 155 4.34 9.24 -4.26
N VAL A 156 3.07 9.59 -4.40
CA VAL A 156 2.60 10.98 -4.38
C VAL A 156 1.59 11.13 -3.24
N ASN A 157 1.96 11.92 -2.24
CA ASN A 157 1.10 12.22 -1.10
C ASN A 157 0.63 13.67 -1.14
N GLN A 158 -0.69 13.88 -1.22
CA GLN A 158 -1.35 15.17 -1.01
C GLN A 158 -2.13 15.20 0.30
N GLY A 159 -2.44 14.04 0.88
CA GLY A 159 -3.15 13.90 2.14
C GLY A 159 -2.21 13.61 3.32
N THR A 160 -2.61 12.68 4.18
CA THR A 160 -1.84 12.30 5.37
C THR A 160 -1.38 10.85 5.32
N VAL A 161 -0.11 10.60 5.61
CA VAL A 161 0.47 9.26 5.75
C VAL A 161 1.14 9.16 7.11
N ILE A 162 0.77 8.18 7.94
CA ILE A 162 1.19 8.08 9.35
C ILE A 162 1.74 6.69 9.66
N GLY A 163 3.06 6.61 9.83
CA GLY A 163 3.70 5.50 10.55
C GLY A 163 3.53 5.68 12.05
N ARG A 164 3.16 4.61 12.77
CA ARG A 164 2.81 4.68 14.19
C ARG A 164 3.52 3.64 15.04
N GLY A 165 3.49 3.89 16.34
CA GLY A 165 3.98 2.98 17.35
C GLY A 165 5.51 2.90 17.32
N VAL A 166 6.05 1.73 17.62
CA VAL A 166 7.49 1.46 17.66
C VAL A 166 7.90 0.44 16.59
N PRO A 167 9.20 0.33 16.26
CA PRO A 167 9.69 -0.75 15.39
C PRO A 167 9.39 -2.14 15.98
N VAL A 168 8.54 -2.92 15.31
CA VAL A 168 8.16 -4.29 15.69
C VAL A 168 8.19 -5.21 14.46
N GLY A 169 8.79 -6.39 14.65
CA GLY A 169 8.93 -7.37 13.58
C GLY A 169 9.76 -6.80 12.44
N ASN A 170 9.16 -6.72 11.25
CA ASN A 170 9.81 -6.14 10.08
C ASN A 170 9.59 -4.64 9.96
N ASN A 171 8.67 -4.01 10.69
CA ASN A 171 8.35 -2.59 10.57
C ASN A 171 9.40 -1.69 11.25
N GLN A 172 9.47 -0.42 10.83
CA GLN A 172 10.30 0.63 11.44
C GLN A 172 9.47 1.84 11.95
N ALA A 173 8.14 1.76 11.90
CA ALA A 173 7.23 2.84 12.29
C ALA A 173 7.35 4.12 11.44
N THR A 174 7.67 3.99 10.15
CA THR A 174 7.88 5.15 9.24
C THR A 174 6.62 5.47 8.42
N ALA A 175 6.52 6.70 7.91
CA ALA A 175 5.46 7.01 6.94
C ALA A 175 5.77 6.36 5.58
N ILE A 176 7.00 6.49 5.08
CA ILE A 176 7.44 5.83 3.85
C ILE A 176 8.78 5.13 4.11
N ARG A 177 8.88 3.87 3.69
CA ARG A 177 10.11 3.09 3.72
C ARG A 177 10.42 2.43 2.40
N LEU A 178 11.65 2.57 1.92
CA LEU A 178 12.20 1.73 0.87
C LEU A 178 13.19 0.74 1.49
N ARG A 179 12.99 -0.55 1.24
CA ARG A 179 13.85 -1.61 1.77
C ARG A 179 14.24 -2.64 0.74
N GLN A 180 15.42 -3.24 0.91
CA GLN A 180 15.94 -4.25 0.00
C GLN A 180 15.12 -5.55 0.08
N GLY A 181 14.89 -6.18 -1.08
CA GLY A 181 14.36 -7.52 -1.18
C GLY A 181 15.34 -8.58 -0.68
N THR A 182 14.82 -9.75 -0.32
CA THR A 182 15.65 -10.89 0.10
C THR A 182 16.22 -11.68 -1.09
N ASP A 183 15.58 -11.59 -2.25
CA ASP A 183 16.08 -12.11 -3.52
C ASP A 183 15.98 -11.02 -4.57
N ILE A 184 17.14 -10.45 -4.91
CA ILE A 184 17.31 -9.39 -5.90
C ILE A 184 18.10 -9.87 -7.11
N GLY A 185 18.03 -11.17 -7.44
CA GLY A 185 18.56 -11.69 -8.70
C GLY A 185 20.07 -11.52 -8.89
N GLY A 186 20.82 -11.46 -7.78
CA GLY A 186 22.28 -11.27 -7.80
C GLY A 186 22.75 -9.83 -7.96
N ALA A 187 21.85 -8.83 -7.90
CA ALA A 187 22.25 -7.44 -7.77
C ALA A 187 22.85 -7.17 -6.38
N ASP A 188 23.70 -6.14 -6.27
CA ASP A 188 24.28 -5.72 -4.98
C ASP A 188 23.31 -4.84 -4.17
N VAL A 189 22.49 -4.06 -4.88
CA VAL A 189 21.50 -3.11 -4.31
C VAL A 189 20.17 -3.22 -5.04
N SER A 190 19.09 -2.92 -4.32
CA SER A 190 17.77 -2.68 -4.92
C SER A 190 17.67 -1.25 -5.43
N VAL A 191 17.23 -1.06 -6.67
CA VAL A 191 17.06 0.29 -7.24
C VAL A 191 15.58 0.63 -7.38
N PHE A 192 15.16 1.75 -6.77
CA PHE A 192 13.85 2.37 -7.01
C PHE A 192 14.00 3.52 -8.00
N ASN A 193 13.44 3.34 -9.20
CA ASN A 193 13.44 4.34 -10.26
C ASN A 193 12.13 5.11 -10.21
N GLY A 194 12.15 6.26 -9.55
CA GLY A 194 10.91 6.93 -9.19
C GLY A 194 11.08 8.06 -8.22
N ASP A 195 10.06 8.91 -8.16
CA ASP A 195 10.01 10.04 -7.23
C ASP A 195 9.11 9.73 -6.03
N ILE A 196 9.49 10.31 -4.88
CA ILE A 196 8.62 10.43 -3.71
C ILE A 196 8.25 11.91 -3.61
N VAL A 197 6.99 12.23 -3.91
CA VAL A 197 6.48 13.60 -3.89
C VAL A 197 5.54 13.76 -2.72
N ASN A 198 5.86 14.68 -1.81
CA ASN A 198 5.01 15.04 -0.69
C ASN A 198 4.52 16.48 -0.83
N GLU A 199 3.22 16.65 -1.00
CA GLU A 199 2.47 17.91 -0.97
C GLU A 199 1.53 17.98 0.26
N GLY A 200 1.38 16.88 0.99
CA GLY A 200 0.61 16.77 2.22
C GLY A 200 1.47 16.62 3.47
N THR A 201 1.11 15.68 4.34
CA THR A 201 1.83 15.41 5.61
C THR A 201 2.28 13.95 5.67
N LEU A 202 3.57 13.75 5.95
CA LEU A 202 4.14 12.46 6.35
C LEU A 202 4.51 12.53 7.83
N ILE A 203 4.05 11.57 8.63
CA ILE A 203 4.31 11.51 10.08
C ILE A 203 4.89 10.14 10.45
N SER A 204 5.95 10.13 11.25
CA SER A 204 6.43 8.94 11.97
C SER A 204 6.50 9.24 13.47
N GLU A 205 5.84 8.41 14.28
CA GLU A 205 5.79 8.58 15.73
C GLU A 205 7.12 8.29 16.45
N THR A 206 8.00 7.46 15.88
CA THR A 206 9.26 7.06 16.54
C THR A 206 10.52 7.02 15.69
N ASP A 207 10.40 7.04 14.36
CA ASP A 207 11.56 6.94 13.47
C ASP A 207 11.54 8.10 12.45
N SER A 208 11.77 7.79 11.18
CA SER A 208 11.96 8.73 10.11
C SER A 208 10.67 8.89 9.32
N GLY A 209 10.34 10.11 8.92
CA GLY A 209 9.20 10.34 8.02
C GLY A 209 9.37 9.57 6.71
N ILE A 210 10.56 9.68 6.11
CA ILE A 210 10.99 8.83 4.99
C ILE A 210 12.28 8.11 5.37
N LEU A 211 12.30 6.79 5.23
CA LEU A 211 13.48 5.94 5.44
C LEU A 211 13.86 5.24 4.13
N ILE A 212 15.08 5.49 3.66
CA ILE A 212 15.72 4.68 2.62
C ILE A 212 16.73 3.78 3.32
N GLU A 213 16.55 2.46 3.25
CA GLU A 213 17.45 1.54 3.96
C GLU A 213 18.78 1.32 3.23
N SER A 214 19.76 0.83 4.00
CA SER A 214 20.99 0.28 3.42
C SER A 214 20.68 -0.82 2.40
N GLY A 215 21.43 -0.83 1.29
CA GLY A 215 21.18 -1.77 0.18
C GLY A 215 20.09 -1.30 -0.78
N VAL A 216 19.56 -0.09 -0.60
CA VAL A 216 18.62 0.56 -1.53
C VAL A 216 19.26 1.79 -2.17
N GLU A 217 19.08 1.93 -3.48
CA GLU A 217 19.35 3.14 -4.24
C GLU A 217 18.03 3.78 -4.67
N LEU A 218 17.83 5.05 -4.30
CA LEU A 218 16.78 5.89 -4.86
C LEU A 218 17.31 6.56 -6.13
N ASN A 219 16.96 6.02 -7.30
CA ASN A 219 17.21 6.64 -8.60
C ASN A 219 16.04 7.54 -8.98
N GLY A 220 15.93 8.67 -8.29
CA GLY A 220 14.90 9.68 -8.48
C GLY A 220 15.04 10.79 -7.44
N THR A 221 13.95 11.48 -7.14
CA THR A 221 13.96 12.65 -6.26
C THR A 221 12.93 12.52 -5.14
N ILE A 222 13.31 12.95 -3.94
CA ILE A 222 12.35 13.29 -2.89
C ILE A 222 11.99 14.76 -3.06
N VAL A 223 10.77 15.06 -3.47
CA VAL A 223 10.25 16.42 -3.63
C VAL A 223 9.29 16.71 -2.50
N ASN A 224 9.64 17.64 -1.62
CA ASN A 224 8.78 18.04 -0.51
C ASN A 224 8.27 19.47 -0.68
N ASN A 225 6.96 19.60 -0.88
CA ASN A 225 6.18 20.83 -0.82
C ASN A 225 5.21 20.86 0.39
N GLY A 226 5.19 19.79 1.19
CA GLY A 226 4.38 19.66 2.40
C GLY A 226 5.23 19.53 3.67
N THR A 227 4.72 18.76 4.65
CA THR A 227 5.40 18.46 5.92
C THR A 227 5.92 17.03 5.93
N ILE A 228 7.17 16.86 6.36
CA ILE A 228 7.74 15.57 6.72
C ILE A 228 8.18 15.67 8.18
N ASP A 229 7.45 15.01 9.06
CA ASP A 229 7.67 14.98 10.49
C ASP A 229 8.03 13.57 10.92
N GLY A 230 9.31 13.31 11.18
CA GLY A 230 9.73 12.07 11.82
C GLY A 230 10.29 12.39 13.19
N ALA A 231 9.92 11.59 14.19
CA ALA A 231 10.33 11.77 15.57
C ALA A 231 11.86 11.82 15.74
N PHE A 232 12.62 11.11 14.90
CA PHE A 232 14.08 11.17 14.89
C PHE A 232 14.62 12.02 13.72
N ASN A 233 14.19 11.73 12.49
CA ASN A 233 14.60 12.44 11.28
C ASN A 233 13.41 12.70 10.36
N GLY A 234 13.38 13.83 9.65
CA GLY A 234 12.42 13.97 8.54
C GLY A 234 12.69 12.93 7.45
N VAL A 235 13.94 12.85 6.99
CA VAL A 235 14.40 11.90 5.97
C VAL A 235 15.72 11.27 6.42
N SER A 236 15.84 9.95 6.28
CA SER A 236 17.04 9.17 6.57
C SER A 236 17.43 8.26 5.40
N PHE A 237 18.73 8.05 5.21
CA PHE A 237 19.37 7.22 4.19
C PHE A 237 20.37 6.25 4.82
#